data_AF-A0A7Y2FDL1-F1
#
_entry.id   AF-A0A7Y2FDL1-F1
#
_cell.length_a   1.000
_cell.length_b   1.000
_cell.length_c   1.000
_cell.angle_alpha   90.00
_cell.angle_beta   90.00
_cell.angle_gamma   90.00
#
_symmetry.space_group_name_H-M   'P 1'
#
loop_
_entity.id
_entity.type
_entity.pdbx_description
1 polymer ?
#
loop_
_entity_poly.entity_id
_entity_poly.type
_entity_poly.pdbx_seq_one_letter_code
_entity_poly.pdbx_strand_id
1 'polypeptide(L)'
;MELSLFNEAGLHFLLRWIHLLAGVTWIGLLYYFNFVQGEYFKEADGAAKSDVIRKLVPNALWWFRWGAMFTFLSGAAMMAVLPNLGHISGLGISIGAVLGTLMFLNVWMIIWPNQKIVIASAQAVADGGDALPDAGSALAKAGLASRTNTLFSIPMLFFMAASNHLGGLQTVVHSAGVPALASIFGLIIALELNAIFGKTGPMTSVKGVIHMGFLLTAVLYLLAELL
;
A
#
# COMPACT_ATOMS: atom_id res chain seq x y z
N MET A 1 33.74 25.51 -2.14
CA MET A 1 32.78 24.94 -3.10
C MET A 1 31.69 24.28 -2.27
N GLU A 2 30.50 24.85 -2.21
CA GLU A 2 29.38 24.19 -1.54
C GLU A 2 28.87 23.06 -2.44
N LEU A 3 28.72 21.86 -1.88
CA LEU A 3 28.18 20.72 -2.62
C LEU A 3 26.67 20.92 -2.76
N SER A 4 26.15 20.81 -3.98
CA SER A 4 24.72 20.99 -4.30
C SER A 4 23.78 20.05 -3.52
N LEU A 5 24.32 18.94 -3.00
CA LEU A 5 23.57 17.99 -2.17
C LEU A 5 23.29 18.50 -0.75
N PHE A 6 24.11 19.42 -0.24
CA PHE A 6 24.06 19.89 1.15
C PHE A 6 23.39 21.26 1.29
N ASN A 7 22.46 21.57 0.38
CA ASN A 7 21.56 22.71 0.48
C ASN A 7 20.09 22.24 0.48
N GLU A 8 19.15 23.20 0.55
CA GLU A 8 17.72 22.92 0.57
C GLU A 8 17.24 22.10 -0.64
N ALA A 9 17.68 22.45 -1.86
CA ALA A 9 17.36 21.70 -3.07
C ALA A 9 17.90 20.26 -3.04
N GLY A 10 19.12 20.07 -2.52
CA GLY A 10 19.72 18.76 -2.30
C GLY A 10 18.93 17.91 -1.31
N LEU A 11 18.46 18.49 -0.20
CA LEU A 11 17.58 17.81 0.76
C LEU A 11 16.26 17.37 0.11
N HIS A 12 15.65 18.21 -0.71
CA HIS A 12 14.42 17.84 -1.43
C HIS A 12 14.63 16.68 -2.39
N PHE A 13 15.73 16.72 -3.15
CA PHE A 13 16.09 15.62 -4.04
C PHE A 13 16.30 14.33 -3.26
N LEU A 14 17.06 14.38 -2.14
CA LEU A 14 17.30 13.21 -1.30
C LEU A 14 16.01 12.62 -0.73
N LEU A 15 15.11 13.46 -0.21
CA LEU A 15 13.82 12.98 0.30
C LEU A 15 12.98 12.29 -0.78
N ARG A 16 12.91 12.88 -1.99
CA ARG A 16 12.21 12.27 -3.14
C ARG A 16 12.87 10.95 -3.57
N TRP A 17 14.20 10.92 -3.59
CA TRP A 17 14.95 9.73 -3.96
C TRP A 17 14.76 8.58 -2.95
N ILE A 18 14.82 8.89 -1.65
CA ILE A 18 14.50 7.93 -0.58
C ILE A 18 13.06 7.44 -0.71
N HIS A 19 12.11 8.36 -0.92
CA HIS A 19 10.70 8.01 -1.10
C HIS A 19 10.49 7.05 -2.26
N LEU A 20 11.12 7.33 -3.41
CA LEU A 20 11.02 6.49 -4.59
C LEU A 20 11.65 5.10 -4.37
N LEU A 21 12.86 5.04 -3.81
CA LEU A 21 13.57 3.78 -3.57
C LEU A 21 12.81 2.89 -2.57
N ALA A 22 12.33 3.50 -1.47
CA ALA A 22 11.52 2.81 -0.48
C ALA A 22 10.16 2.39 -1.05
N GLY A 23 9.55 3.24 -1.87
CA GLY A 23 8.26 2.98 -2.51
C GLY A 23 8.32 1.81 -3.49
N VAL A 24 9.37 1.75 -4.32
CA VAL A 24 9.62 0.60 -5.21
C VAL A 24 9.81 -0.69 -4.41
N THR A 25 10.58 -0.64 -3.32
CA THR A 25 10.77 -1.80 -2.43
C THR A 25 9.45 -2.26 -1.83
N TRP A 26 8.64 -1.32 -1.33
CA TRP A 26 7.36 -1.60 -0.70
C TRP A 26 6.35 -2.20 -1.68
N ILE A 27 6.06 -1.49 -2.77
CA ILE A 27 5.02 -1.90 -3.74
C ILE A 27 5.48 -3.11 -4.55
N GLY A 28 6.78 -3.23 -4.84
CA GLY A 28 7.33 -4.43 -5.47
C GLY A 28 7.09 -5.69 -4.63
N LEU A 29 7.35 -5.62 -3.32
CA LEU A 29 7.07 -6.74 -2.42
C LEU A 29 5.57 -7.00 -2.23
N LEU A 30 4.75 -5.95 -2.22
CA LEU A 30 3.28 -6.10 -2.22
C LEU A 30 2.82 -6.95 -3.41
N TYR A 31 3.30 -6.65 -4.61
CA TYR A 31 2.98 -7.40 -5.83
C TYR A 31 3.59 -8.79 -5.82
N TYR A 32 4.80 -8.97 -5.29
CA TYR A 32 5.37 -10.30 -5.07
C TYR A 32 4.45 -11.18 -4.21
N PHE A 33 4.01 -10.70 -3.04
CA PHE A 33 3.13 -11.47 -2.15
C PHE A 33 1.81 -11.82 -2.82
N ASN A 34 1.24 -10.88 -3.57
CA ASN A 34 -0.10 -10.99 -4.11
C ASN A 34 -0.17 -11.74 -5.44
N PHE A 35 0.79 -11.57 -6.33
CA PHE A 35 0.76 -12.10 -7.69
C PHE A 35 1.64 -13.33 -7.87
N VAL A 36 2.67 -13.50 -7.03
CA VAL A 36 3.65 -14.59 -7.17
C VAL A 36 3.54 -15.57 -6.02
N GLN A 37 3.82 -15.14 -4.79
CA GLN A 37 3.88 -16.05 -3.63
C GLN A 37 2.53 -16.73 -3.36
N GLY A 38 1.43 -15.97 -3.40
CA GLY A 38 0.09 -16.50 -3.17
C GLY A 38 -0.35 -17.55 -4.21
N GLU A 39 0.08 -17.41 -5.47
CA GLU A 39 -0.21 -18.39 -6.53
C GLU A 39 0.69 -19.63 -6.39
N TYR A 40 1.98 -19.44 -6.09
CA TYR A 40 2.89 -20.54 -5.77
C TYR A 40 2.35 -21.42 -4.62
N PHE A 41 1.75 -20.82 -3.58
CA PHE A 41 1.14 -21.57 -2.48
C PHE A 41 -0.09 -22.40 -2.86
N LYS A 42 -0.67 -22.25 -4.05
CA LYS A 42 -1.74 -23.15 -4.52
C LYS A 42 -1.19 -24.47 -5.08
N GLU A 43 0.02 -24.43 -5.60
CA GLU A 43 0.66 -25.55 -6.30
C GLU A 43 1.68 -26.28 -5.41
N ALA A 44 2.31 -25.56 -4.47
CA ALA A 44 3.30 -26.12 -3.56
C ALA A 44 2.72 -27.20 -2.64
N ASP A 45 3.54 -28.17 -2.26
CA ASP A 45 3.22 -29.13 -1.20
C ASP A 45 3.34 -28.48 0.20
N GLY A 46 3.00 -29.25 1.24
CA GLY A 46 3.03 -28.77 2.62
C GLY A 46 4.45 -28.44 3.12
N ALA A 47 5.45 -29.22 2.71
CA ALA A 47 6.83 -29.04 3.15
C ALA A 47 7.43 -27.76 2.56
N ALA A 48 7.23 -27.52 1.26
CA ALA A 48 7.65 -26.32 0.56
C ALA A 48 6.96 -25.07 1.11
N LYS A 49 5.65 -25.12 1.38
CA LYS A 49 4.94 -23.99 2.03
C LYS A 49 5.51 -23.68 3.42
N SER A 50 5.76 -24.71 4.22
CA SER A 50 6.33 -24.55 5.56
C SER A 50 7.71 -23.88 5.50
N ASP A 51 8.58 -24.30 4.59
CA ASP A 51 9.91 -23.71 4.41
C ASP A 51 9.83 -22.22 4.04
N VAL A 52 8.99 -21.87 3.06
CA VAL A 52 8.79 -20.48 2.62
C VAL A 52 8.21 -19.62 3.75
N ILE A 53 7.19 -20.09 4.47
CA ILE A 53 6.58 -19.34 5.58
C ILE A 53 7.57 -19.10 6.72
N ARG A 54 8.45 -20.06 7.00
CA ARG A 54 9.40 -19.98 8.12
C ARG A 54 10.65 -19.18 7.79
N LYS A 55 11.13 -19.22 6.55
CA LYS A 55 12.43 -18.64 6.18
C LYS A 55 12.34 -17.44 5.26
N LEU A 56 11.54 -17.53 4.20
CA LEU A 56 11.46 -16.49 3.17
C LEU A 56 10.51 -15.36 3.60
N VAL A 57 9.30 -15.70 4.02
CA VAL A 57 8.24 -14.73 4.38
C VAL A 57 8.71 -13.73 5.45
N PRO A 58 9.40 -14.12 6.54
CA PRO A 58 9.86 -13.17 7.55
C PRO A 58 10.88 -12.16 6.99
N ASN A 59 11.76 -12.60 6.09
CA ASN A 59 12.74 -11.74 5.43
C ASN A 59 12.04 -10.74 4.48
N ALA A 60 11.17 -11.24 3.61
CA ALA A 60 10.39 -10.38 2.72
C ALA A 60 9.51 -9.39 3.49
N LEU A 61 8.88 -9.82 4.59
CA LEU A 61 8.07 -8.96 5.45
C LEU A 61 8.89 -7.90 6.19
N TRP A 62 10.17 -8.14 6.47
CA TRP A 62 11.05 -7.11 7.03
C TRP A 62 11.20 -5.95 6.03
N TRP A 63 11.62 -6.25 4.81
CA TRP A 63 11.77 -5.25 3.75
C TRP A 63 10.45 -4.58 3.37
N PHE A 64 9.36 -5.33 3.33
CA PHE A 64 8.03 -4.79 3.03
C PHE A 64 7.60 -3.73 4.06
N ARG A 65 7.75 -4.01 5.36
CA ARG A 65 7.33 -3.10 6.45
C ARG A 65 8.20 -1.84 6.51
N TRP A 66 9.51 -2.00 6.39
CA TRP A 66 10.43 -0.87 6.45
C TRP A 66 10.43 -0.06 5.15
N GLY A 67 10.23 -0.70 4.00
CA GLY A 67 9.93 0.00 2.76
C GLY A 67 8.69 0.89 2.92
N ALA A 68 7.60 0.36 3.50
CA ALA A 68 6.40 1.14 3.79
C ALA A 68 6.69 2.31 4.74
N MET A 69 7.42 2.07 5.83
CA MET A 69 7.78 3.09 6.81
C MET A 69 8.61 4.23 6.21
N PHE A 70 9.68 3.89 5.49
CA PHE A 70 10.54 4.92 4.88
C PHE A 70 9.83 5.68 3.77
N THR A 71 8.95 5.03 3.00
CA THR A 71 8.09 5.72 2.02
C THR A 71 7.17 6.71 2.73
N PHE A 72 6.47 6.28 3.77
CA PHE A 72 5.55 7.13 4.51
C PHE A 72 6.27 8.32 5.17
N LEU A 73 7.36 8.08 5.90
CA LEU A 73 8.11 9.13 6.59
C LEU A 73 8.74 10.13 5.64
N SER A 74 9.34 9.68 4.53
CA SER A 74 9.88 10.59 3.52
C SER A 74 8.78 11.40 2.83
N GLY A 75 7.61 10.79 2.57
CA GLY A 75 6.43 11.47 2.05
C GLY A 75 5.93 12.56 2.98
N ALA A 76 5.72 12.23 4.25
CA ALA A 76 5.30 13.16 5.30
C ALA A 76 6.32 14.28 5.51
N ALA A 77 7.62 13.96 5.51
CA ALA A 77 8.69 14.96 5.62
C ALA A 77 8.68 15.92 4.42
N MET A 78 8.49 15.42 3.19
CA MET A 78 8.31 16.28 2.04
C MET A 78 7.10 17.20 2.21
N MET A 79 5.96 16.71 2.70
CA MET A 79 4.77 17.56 2.90
C MET A 79 4.96 18.59 4.03
N ALA A 80 5.65 18.23 5.12
CA ALA A 80 5.84 19.09 6.30
C ALA A 80 6.93 20.15 6.11
N VAL A 81 7.99 19.84 5.37
CA VAL A 81 9.12 20.75 5.14
C VAL A 81 8.85 21.70 3.95
N LEU A 82 7.85 21.41 3.10
CA LEU A 82 7.57 22.15 1.86
C LEU A 82 6.17 22.81 1.77
N PRO A 83 5.64 23.50 2.80
CA PRO A 83 4.30 24.10 2.71
C PRO A 83 4.18 25.22 1.65
N ASN A 84 5.29 25.78 1.16
CA ASN A 84 5.30 26.93 0.23
C ASN A 84 5.43 26.58 -1.26
N LEU A 85 5.47 25.30 -1.64
CA LEU A 85 5.35 24.88 -3.04
C LEU A 85 3.92 24.39 -3.28
N GLY A 86 3.09 25.21 -3.93
CA GLY A 86 1.67 24.96 -4.25
C GLY A 86 1.37 23.71 -5.11
N HIS A 87 2.36 22.84 -5.34
CA HIS A 87 2.23 21.58 -6.07
C HIS A 87 1.95 20.37 -5.17
N ILE A 88 2.21 20.45 -3.84
CA ILE A 88 2.01 19.33 -2.90
C ILE A 88 0.55 19.29 -2.36
N SER A 89 -0.23 20.34 -2.58
CA SER A 89 -1.66 20.45 -2.20
C SER A 89 -2.64 20.06 -3.32
N GLY A 90 -2.13 19.60 -4.46
CA GLY A 90 -2.97 19.15 -5.57
C GLY A 90 -3.84 17.96 -5.17
N LEU A 91 -5.04 17.90 -5.73
CA LEU A 91 -5.99 16.84 -5.47
C LEU A 91 -5.40 15.45 -5.75
N GLY A 92 -4.63 15.28 -6.84
CA GLY A 92 -3.99 14.01 -7.16
C GLY A 92 -3.01 13.52 -6.08
N ILE A 93 -2.15 14.42 -5.60
CA ILE A 93 -1.24 14.12 -4.48
C ILE A 93 -2.04 13.78 -3.22
N SER A 94 -3.13 14.50 -2.94
CA SER A 94 -3.98 14.26 -1.77
C SER A 94 -4.64 12.88 -1.81
N ILE A 95 -5.21 12.48 -2.95
CA ILE A 95 -5.80 11.14 -3.14
C ILE A 95 -4.73 10.07 -2.98
N GLY A 96 -3.59 10.23 -3.65
CA GLY A 96 -2.46 9.30 -3.55
C GLY A 96 -1.93 9.16 -2.11
N ALA A 97 -1.80 10.28 -1.39
CA ALA A 97 -1.33 10.30 0.00
C ALA A 97 -2.30 9.61 0.96
N VAL A 98 -3.62 9.81 0.80
CA VAL A 98 -4.63 9.12 1.61
C VAL A 98 -4.58 7.61 1.37
N LEU A 99 -4.58 7.18 0.11
CA LEU A 99 -4.46 5.75 -0.24
C LEU A 99 -3.17 5.15 0.34
N GLY A 100 -2.03 5.81 0.13
CA GLY A 100 -0.74 5.37 0.65
C GLY A 100 -0.70 5.31 2.18
N THR A 101 -1.34 6.25 2.86
CA THR A 101 -1.42 6.27 4.33
C THR A 101 -2.22 5.08 4.86
N LEU A 102 -3.41 4.83 4.30
CA LEU A 102 -4.24 3.67 4.68
C LEU A 102 -3.50 2.36 4.40
N MET A 103 -2.83 2.28 3.25
CA MET A 103 -1.99 1.12 2.93
C MET A 103 -0.87 0.91 3.96
N PHE A 104 -0.16 1.97 4.35
CA PHE A 104 0.89 1.92 5.38
C PHE A 104 0.33 1.45 6.73
N LEU A 105 -0.82 1.98 7.11
CA LEU A 105 -1.55 1.59 8.32
C LEU A 105 -1.94 0.11 8.30
N ASN A 106 -2.44 -0.40 7.16
CA ASN A 106 -2.71 -1.82 6.96
C ASN A 106 -1.46 -2.69 7.13
N VAL A 107 -0.30 -2.26 6.62
CA VAL A 107 0.96 -2.99 6.78
C VAL A 107 1.32 -3.18 8.25
N TRP A 108 1.30 -2.10 9.02
CA TRP A 108 1.81 -2.11 10.40
C TRP A 108 0.80 -2.59 11.43
N MET A 109 -0.49 -2.29 11.25
CA MET A 109 -1.53 -2.58 12.25
C MET A 109 -2.31 -3.86 11.95
N ILE A 110 -2.37 -4.33 10.70
CA ILE A 110 -3.15 -5.53 10.34
C ILE A 110 -2.25 -6.63 9.81
N ILE A 111 -1.51 -6.39 8.73
CA ILE A 111 -0.74 -7.43 8.05
C ILE A 111 0.35 -7.96 8.97
N TRP A 112 1.19 -7.10 9.55
CA TRP A 112 2.31 -7.54 10.38
C TRP A 112 1.89 -8.31 11.64
N PRO A 113 0.96 -7.83 12.49
CA PRO A 113 0.55 -8.57 13.68
C PRO A 113 -0.02 -9.95 13.36
N ASN A 114 -0.84 -10.06 12.31
CA ASN A 114 -1.43 -11.34 11.91
C ASN A 114 -0.39 -12.27 11.27
N GLN A 115 0.55 -11.76 10.48
CA GLN A 115 1.63 -12.57 9.91
C GLN A 115 2.55 -13.15 10.98
N LYS A 116 2.78 -12.45 12.11
CA LYS A 116 3.51 -13.03 13.25
C LYS A 116 2.83 -14.30 13.78
N ILE A 117 1.50 -14.33 13.86
CA ILE A 117 0.74 -15.50 14.31
C ILE A 117 0.90 -16.65 13.30
N VAL A 118 0.80 -16.35 12.01
CA VAL A 118 0.96 -17.35 10.94
C VAL A 118 2.37 -17.96 10.96
N ILE A 119 3.41 -17.13 11.09
CA ILE A 119 4.80 -17.59 11.16
C ILE A 119 5.04 -18.42 12.42
N ALA A 120 4.54 -17.98 13.58
CA ALA A 120 4.66 -18.72 14.84
C ALA A 120 3.97 -20.08 14.77
N SER A 121 2.78 -20.14 14.15
CA SER A 121 2.05 -21.38 13.93
C SER A 121 2.82 -22.35 13.02
N ALA A 122 3.37 -21.85 11.91
CA ALA A 122 4.18 -22.67 11.01
C ALA A 122 5.45 -23.21 11.69
N GLN A 123 6.06 -22.42 12.56
CA GLN A 123 7.21 -22.84 13.36
C GLN A 123 6.82 -23.93 14.37
N ALA A 124 5.70 -23.77 15.10
CA ALA A 124 5.21 -24.76 16.05
C ALA A 124 4.92 -26.12 15.40
N VAL A 125 4.26 -26.12 14.23
CA VAL A 125 3.99 -27.34 13.46
C VAL A 125 5.29 -28.01 13.01
N ALA A 126 6.26 -27.22 12.55
CA ALA A 126 7.53 -27.77 12.10
C ALA A 126 8.38 -28.37 13.24
N ASP A 127 8.19 -27.91 14.46
CA ASP A 127 8.84 -28.45 15.66
C ASP A 127 8.08 -29.66 16.26
N GLY A 128 7.05 -30.16 15.57
CA GLY A 128 6.28 -31.34 15.97
C GLY A 128 5.08 -31.04 16.88
N GLY A 129 4.74 -29.77 17.09
CA GLY A 129 3.55 -29.34 17.82
C GLY A 129 2.33 -29.12 16.94
N ASP A 130 1.24 -28.65 17.55
CA ASP A 130 0.00 -28.31 16.84
C ASP A 130 0.03 -26.89 16.27
N ALA A 131 -0.76 -26.66 15.21
CA ALA A 131 -0.99 -25.32 14.68
C ALA A 131 -1.73 -24.45 15.69
N LEU A 132 -1.37 -23.17 15.76
CA LEU A 132 -2.08 -22.22 16.62
C LEU A 132 -3.55 -22.08 16.17
N PRO A 133 -4.53 -22.09 17.10
CA PRO A 133 -5.96 -22.04 16.76
C PRO A 133 -6.35 -20.86 15.86
N ASP A 134 -5.72 -19.70 16.08
CA ASP A 134 -6.04 -18.46 15.36
C ASP A 134 -5.27 -18.29 14.03
N ALA A 135 -4.40 -19.23 13.65
CA ALA A 135 -3.54 -19.06 12.47
C ALA A 135 -4.34 -18.88 11.17
N GLY A 136 -5.45 -19.62 11.01
CA GLY A 136 -6.31 -19.51 9.83
C GLY A 136 -7.02 -18.16 9.74
N SER A 137 -7.56 -17.66 10.86
CA SER A 137 -8.24 -16.35 10.91
C SER A 137 -7.26 -15.20 10.73
N ALA A 138 -6.05 -15.30 11.31
CA ALA A 138 -4.96 -14.35 11.12
C ALA A 138 -4.52 -14.29 9.65
N LEU A 139 -4.33 -15.45 9.00
CA LEU A 139 -3.98 -15.51 7.58
C LEU A 139 -5.05 -14.85 6.71
N ALA A 140 -6.33 -15.11 6.98
CA ALA A 140 -7.43 -14.50 6.24
C ALA A 140 -7.46 -12.98 6.39
N LYS A 141 -7.29 -12.45 7.61
CA LYS A 141 -7.21 -10.99 7.86
C LYS A 141 -6.03 -10.34 7.18
N ALA A 142 -4.83 -10.91 7.30
CA ALA A 142 -3.63 -10.41 6.63
C ALA A 142 -3.79 -10.44 5.09
N GLY A 143 -4.38 -11.51 4.57
CA GLY A 143 -4.66 -11.66 3.15
C GLY A 143 -5.63 -10.61 2.61
N LEU A 144 -6.73 -10.35 3.33
CA LEU A 144 -7.71 -9.33 2.96
C LEU A 144 -7.08 -7.93 2.91
N ALA A 145 -6.38 -7.51 3.97
CA ALA A 145 -5.69 -6.23 4.00
C ALA A 145 -4.61 -6.11 2.90
N SER A 146 -3.88 -7.19 2.62
CA SER A 146 -2.89 -7.23 1.53
C SER A 146 -3.52 -7.09 0.14
N ARG A 147 -4.70 -7.71 -0.08
CA ARG A 147 -5.47 -7.56 -1.32
C ARG A 147 -6.02 -6.14 -1.46
N THR A 148 -6.54 -5.54 -0.40
CA THR A 148 -6.98 -4.13 -0.44
C THR A 148 -5.80 -3.19 -0.71
N ASN A 149 -4.62 -3.43 -0.12
CA ASN A 149 -3.43 -2.66 -0.45
C ASN A 149 -3.06 -2.78 -1.93
N THR A 150 -3.20 -3.96 -2.53
CA THR A 150 -2.97 -4.16 -3.97
C THR A 150 -4.02 -3.45 -4.83
N LEU A 151 -5.28 -3.43 -4.39
CA LEU A 151 -6.33 -2.64 -5.02
C LEU A 151 -5.99 -1.15 -5.00
N PHE A 152 -5.56 -0.64 -3.85
CA PHE A 152 -5.24 0.79 -3.64
C PHE A 152 -3.93 1.22 -4.29
N SER A 153 -2.94 0.34 -4.43
CA SER A 153 -1.65 0.71 -5.00
C SER A 153 -1.76 1.18 -6.46
N ILE A 154 -2.70 0.63 -7.22
CA ILE A 154 -2.92 0.97 -8.63
C ILE A 154 -3.38 2.44 -8.78
N PRO A 155 -4.51 2.88 -8.19
CA PRO A 155 -4.90 4.29 -8.23
C PRO A 155 -3.89 5.18 -7.52
N MET A 156 -3.31 4.75 -6.40
CA MET A 156 -2.30 5.54 -5.69
C MET A 156 -1.12 5.91 -6.61
N LEU A 157 -0.54 4.93 -7.31
CA LEU A 157 0.54 5.17 -8.27
C LEU A 157 0.09 6.07 -9.42
N PHE A 158 -1.12 5.85 -9.95
CA PHE A 158 -1.68 6.68 -11.02
C PHE A 158 -1.78 8.14 -10.59
N PHE A 159 -2.42 8.44 -9.46
CA PHE A 159 -2.63 9.81 -9.00
C PHE A 159 -1.33 10.52 -8.60
N MET A 160 -0.38 9.79 -8.01
CA MET A 160 0.94 10.35 -7.70
C MET A 160 1.75 10.68 -8.97
N ALA A 161 1.65 9.85 -10.02
CA ALA A 161 2.32 10.13 -11.29
C ALA A 161 1.62 11.24 -12.07
N ALA A 162 0.28 11.22 -12.13
CA ALA A 162 -0.53 12.11 -12.95
C ALA A 162 -0.57 13.56 -12.43
N SER A 163 -0.27 13.80 -11.16
CA SER A 163 -0.41 15.12 -10.53
C SER A 163 0.43 16.24 -11.17
N ASN A 164 1.49 15.91 -11.92
CA ASN A 164 2.31 16.89 -12.65
C ASN A 164 2.01 16.92 -14.16
N HIS A 165 1.06 16.14 -14.63
CA HIS A 165 0.76 15.95 -16.05
C HIS A 165 -0.68 16.28 -16.43
N LEU A 166 -1.63 16.11 -15.51
CA LEU A 166 -3.05 16.36 -15.74
C LEU A 166 -3.52 17.58 -14.93
N GLY A 167 -3.91 18.64 -15.63
CA GLY A 167 -4.24 19.94 -15.02
C GLY A 167 -5.38 19.88 -13.99
N GLY A 168 -6.42 19.07 -14.21
CA GLY A 168 -7.52 18.89 -13.25
C GLY A 168 -7.06 18.36 -11.88
N LEU A 169 -6.01 17.53 -11.87
CA LEU A 169 -5.44 16.93 -10.66
C LEU A 169 -4.47 17.87 -9.91
N GLN A 170 -4.14 19.02 -10.51
CA GLN A 170 -3.34 20.08 -9.88
C GLN A 170 -4.18 21.05 -9.05
N THR A 171 -5.51 21.01 -9.19
CA THR A 171 -6.43 21.83 -8.39
C THR A 171 -6.13 21.67 -6.91
N VAL A 172 -5.98 22.79 -6.20
CA VAL A 172 -5.75 22.80 -4.75
C VAL A 172 -6.96 22.17 -4.09
N VAL A 173 -6.73 21.17 -3.22
CA VAL A 173 -7.82 20.37 -2.62
C VAL A 173 -8.87 21.21 -1.89
N HIS A 174 -8.49 22.36 -1.30
CA HIS A 174 -9.42 23.28 -0.62
C HIS A 174 -10.35 24.03 -1.57
N SER A 175 -10.00 24.10 -2.85
CA SER A 175 -10.79 24.72 -3.90
C SER A 175 -11.74 23.72 -4.59
N ALA A 176 -11.61 22.42 -4.28
CA ALA A 176 -12.46 21.37 -4.82
C ALA A 176 -13.84 21.37 -4.16
N GLY A 177 -14.89 21.07 -4.92
CA GLY A 177 -16.25 20.93 -4.43
C GLY A 177 -16.39 19.87 -3.33
N VAL A 178 -17.01 20.24 -2.21
CA VAL A 178 -17.26 19.36 -1.05
C VAL A 178 -17.94 18.03 -1.44
N PRO A 179 -18.96 17.98 -2.33
CA PRO A 179 -19.61 16.72 -2.69
C PRO A 179 -18.67 15.71 -3.37
N ALA A 180 -17.77 16.18 -4.22
CA ALA A 180 -16.83 15.32 -4.92
C ALA A 180 -15.71 14.85 -3.99
N LEU A 181 -15.18 15.72 -3.11
CA LEU A 181 -14.26 15.27 -2.04
C LEU A 181 -14.89 14.22 -1.13
N ALA A 182 -16.15 14.44 -0.71
CA ALA A 182 -16.90 13.48 0.10
C ALA A 182 -17.11 12.14 -0.63
N SER A 183 -17.37 12.18 -1.94
CA SER A 183 -17.55 10.98 -2.76
C SER A 183 -16.24 10.19 -2.90
N ILE A 184 -15.13 10.87 -3.21
CA ILE A 184 -13.80 10.29 -3.38
C ILE A 184 -13.34 9.65 -2.07
N PHE A 185 -13.27 10.44 -0.99
CA PHE A 185 -12.74 9.96 0.29
C PHE A 185 -13.71 9.02 1.00
N GLY A 186 -15.02 9.22 0.83
CA GLY A 186 -16.04 8.30 1.32
C GLY A 186 -15.92 6.92 0.70
N LEU A 187 -15.70 6.83 -0.62
CA LEU A 187 -15.45 5.56 -1.30
C LEU A 187 -14.17 4.88 -0.80
N ILE A 188 -13.07 5.62 -0.67
CA ILE A 188 -11.80 5.09 -0.16
C ILE A 188 -11.97 4.53 1.25
N ILE A 189 -12.63 5.29 2.15
CA ILE A 189 -12.91 4.87 3.53
C ILE A 189 -13.81 3.63 3.54
N ALA A 190 -14.85 3.58 2.71
CA ALA A 190 -15.73 2.41 2.64
C ALA A 190 -14.97 1.13 2.24
N LEU A 191 -14.05 1.22 1.29
CA LEU A 191 -13.20 0.11 0.86
C LEU A 191 -12.19 -0.30 1.95
N GLU A 192 -11.66 0.68 2.69
CA GLU A 192 -10.78 0.42 3.84
C GLU A 192 -11.53 -0.26 4.99
N LEU A 193 -12.77 0.16 5.29
CA LEU A 193 -13.62 -0.53 6.26
C LEU A 193 -13.86 -1.99 5.87
N ASN A 194 -14.02 -2.28 4.56
CA ASN A 194 -14.05 -3.67 4.08
C ASN A 194 -12.72 -4.40 4.33
N ALA A 195 -11.57 -3.72 4.25
CA ALA A 195 -10.26 -4.34 4.57
C ALA A 195 -10.17 -4.82 6.02
N ILE A 196 -10.85 -4.11 6.93
CA ILE A 196 -10.82 -4.40 8.38
C ILE A 196 -11.86 -5.45 8.76
N PHE A 197 -13.08 -5.36 8.21
CA PHE A 197 -14.24 -6.14 8.68
C PHE A 197 -14.84 -7.09 7.65
N GLY A 198 -14.44 -6.96 6.39
CA GLY A 198 -15.16 -7.54 5.26
C GLY A 198 -14.54 -8.83 4.71
N LYS A 199 -14.66 -8.99 3.39
CA LYS A 199 -14.21 -10.17 2.63
C LYS A 199 -13.56 -9.74 1.33
N THR A 200 -12.78 -10.65 0.73
CA THR A 200 -12.02 -10.35 -0.50
C THR A 200 -12.90 -10.20 -1.74
N GLY A 201 -14.04 -10.91 -1.80
CA GLY A 201 -14.98 -10.81 -2.92
C GLY A 201 -14.29 -11.01 -4.28
N PRO A 202 -14.47 -10.10 -5.27
CA PRO A 202 -13.81 -10.25 -6.58
C PRO A 202 -12.28 -10.21 -6.49
N MET A 203 -11.71 -9.61 -5.43
CA MET A 203 -10.25 -9.52 -5.23
C MET A 203 -9.62 -10.83 -4.73
N THR A 204 -10.37 -11.92 -4.55
CA THR A 204 -9.79 -13.22 -4.19
C THR A 204 -8.77 -13.69 -5.24
N SER A 205 -9.02 -13.39 -6.52
CA SER A 205 -8.14 -13.76 -7.63
C SER A 205 -7.21 -12.60 -8.05
N VAL A 206 -6.04 -12.95 -8.60
CA VAL A 206 -5.08 -11.97 -9.17
C VAL A 206 -5.73 -11.13 -10.27
N LYS A 207 -6.41 -11.78 -11.23
CA LYS A 207 -7.14 -11.06 -12.28
C LYS A 207 -8.20 -10.12 -11.69
N GLY A 208 -8.94 -10.58 -10.69
CA GLY A 208 -9.99 -9.79 -10.06
C GLY A 208 -9.46 -8.53 -9.38
N VAL A 209 -8.40 -8.63 -8.56
CA VAL A 209 -7.84 -7.44 -7.89
C VAL A 209 -7.23 -6.44 -8.89
N ILE A 210 -6.64 -6.93 -9.99
CA ILE A 210 -6.11 -6.05 -11.05
C ILE A 210 -7.24 -5.29 -11.74
N HIS A 211 -8.29 -5.97 -12.23
CA HIS A 211 -9.41 -5.30 -12.89
C HIS A 211 -10.13 -4.32 -11.95
N MET A 212 -10.34 -4.71 -10.69
CA MET A 212 -10.94 -3.83 -9.70
C MET A 212 -10.06 -2.61 -9.39
N GLY A 213 -8.73 -2.74 -9.42
CA GLY A 213 -7.82 -1.62 -9.22
C GLY A 213 -7.87 -0.59 -10.35
N PHE A 214 -7.91 -1.07 -11.60
CA PHE A 214 -8.11 -0.18 -12.76
C PHE A 214 -9.51 0.45 -12.77
N LEU A 215 -10.55 -0.32 -12.42
CA LEU A 215 -11.90 0.21 -12.28
C LEU A 215 -11.96 1.30 -11.21
N LEU A 216 -11.37 1.06 -10.03
CA LEU A 216 -11.28 2.05 -8.97
C LEU A 216 -10.52 3.29 -9.43
N THR A 217 -9.42 3.12 -10.17
CA THR A 217 -8.68 4.24 -10.75
C THR A 217 -9.55 5.08 -11.67
N ALA A 218 -10.28 4.45 -12.59
CA ALA A 218 -11.18 5.15 -13.51
C ALA A 218 -12.30 5.88 -12.75
N VAL A 219 -12.93 5.25 -11.76
CA VAL A 219 -13.99 5.86 -10.96
C VAL A 219 -13.46 7.07 -10.18
N LEU A 220 -12.34 6.92 -9.48
CA LEU A 220 -11.75 8.03 -8.73
C LEU A 220 -11.31 9.17 -9.67
N TYR A 221 -10.77 8.84 -10.85
CA TYR A 221 -10.36 9.84 -11.83
C TYR A 221 -11.56 10.63 -12.35
N LEU A 222 -12.65 9.96 -12.74
CA LEU A 222 -13.88 10.63 -13.17
C LEU A 222 -14.47 11.51 -12.06
N LEU A 223 -14.49 11.04 -10.82
CA LEU A 223 -14.94 11.84 -9.68
C LEU A 223 -14.06 13.08 -9.46
N ALA A 224 -12.76 12.98 -9.73
CA ALA A 224 -11.81 14.08 -9.61
C ALA A 224 -11.90 15.10 -10.76
N GLU A 225 -12.35 14.69 -11.96
CA GLU A 225 -12.57 15.58 -13.11
C GLU A 225 -13.94 16.27 -13.08
N LEU A 226 -14.92 15.69 -12.40
CA LEU A 226 -16.27 16.26 -12.23
C LEU A 226 -16.34 17.34 -11.12
N LEU A 227 -15.17 17.91 -10.76
CA LEU A 227 -14.98 18.88 -9.69
C LEU A 227 -15.17 20.33 -10.11
#